data_AF-A0A2V8HQK8-F1
#
_entry.id   AF-A0A2V8HQK8-F1
#
_cell.length_a   1.000
_cell.length_b   1.000
_cell.length_c   1.000
_cell.angle_alpha   90.00
_cell.angle_beta   90.00
_cell.angle_gamma   90.00
#
_symmetry.space_group_name_H-M   'P 1'
#
loop_
_entity.id
_entity.type
_entity.pdbx_description
1 polymer ?
#
loop_
_entity_poly.entity_id
_entity_poly.type
_entity_poly.pdbx_seq_one_letter_code
_entity_poly.pdbx_strand_id
1 'polypeptide(L)'
;MARIDPVSSTMSPARTVLMIAYAFPPEAYVGGRRTLKYCKYLGQFGWRSIVVTIKPRPDAFQDESLSRQLPPDVVVLRTRDTDAADWLARMSAWRSRRRGPAATSTAPLDNRDATNTSPRRMWFARFKQFVSRCLLECPDSHVFWVPAAFFRGARVLLTRRVDVIYSSSPPHSSHVAAFLLARCFGKPHVVDFRDPWIVNGSTRPPGFSQGPLMRVQTRVKRAILANAANVVVVTPGEPDELRAEFPRLAERRIAVITNGYDEEDFSTAATDEPDPAHVTITHTGIEANGHLKDALRINLIGVDDGGDRAPVRRLAAAGILRSRGSQPHAAALAWARRSDVLLLLSRSGTHGSSHIPAKVFEYLAIGRPILAIAEPGALTEILDRSGLGVTVRPGDVQEIQRTILSLYARWRAGTLRGRADGSYIKRFDRRVLTERFAAVLEEAVSR
;
A
#
# COMPACT_ATOMS: atom_id res chain seq x y z
N MET A 1 32.53 -32.82 -39.95
CA MET A 1 32.99 -31.78 -39.01
C MET A 1 32.16 -30.53 -39.22
N ALA A 2 31.06 -30.39 -38.48
CA ALA A 2 30.27 -29.16 -38.45
C ALA A 2 30.63 -28.41 -37.17
N ARG A 3 31.22 -27.22 -37.31
CA ARG A 3 31.53 -26.32 -36.20
C ARG A 3 30.21 -25.79 -35.63
N ILE A 4 29.99 -26.04 -34.35
CA ILE A 4 28.95 -25.37 -33.57
C ILE A 4 29.58 -24.08 -33.07
N ASP A 5 29.19 -22.95 -33.63
CA ASP A 5 29.52 -21.64 -33.07
C ASP A 5 28.78 -21.47 -31.73
N PRO A 6 29.45 -21.10 -30.64
CA PRO A 6 28.75 -20.81 -29.40
C PRO A 6 28.01 -19.48 -29.57
N VAL A 7 26.70 -19.51 -29.39
CA VAL A 7 25.86 -18.31 -29.24
C VAL A 7 26.34 -17.57 -27.99
N SER A 8 27.27 -16.64 -28.19
CA SER A 8 27.64 -15.63 -27.21
C SER A 8 26.46 -14.66 -27.10
N SER A 9 25.53 -14.94 -26.18
CA SER A 9 24.55 -13.96 -25.72
C SER A 9 25.30 -12.87 -24.96
N THR A 10 25.73 -11.82 -25.67
CA THR A 10 26.20 -10.58 -25.06
C THR A 10 25.00 -9.94 -24.36
N MET A 11 24.77 -10.30 -23.10
CA MET A 11 23.81 -9.58 -22.26
C MET A 11 24.29 -8.14 -22.15
N SER A 12 23.50 -7.19 -22.67
CA SER A 12 23.69 -5.77 -22.42
C SER A 12 23.94 -5.52 -20.93
N PRO A 13 24.83 -4.58 -20.56
CA PRO A 13 25.13 -4.35 -19.15
C PRO A 13 23.84 -4.01 -18.40
N ALA A 14 23.59 -4.73 -17.31
CA ALA A 14 22.36 -4.59 -16.54
C ALA A 14 22.15 -3.14 -16.09
N ARG A 15 20.98 -2.56 -16.42
CA ARG A 15 20.62 -1.19 -16.02
C ARG A 15 20.33 -1.14 -14.53
N THR A 16 20.46 0.02 -13.92
CA THR A 16 20.30 0.19 -12.47
C THR A 16 19.17 1.16 -12.15
N VAL A 17 18.23 0.74 -11.31
CA VAL A 17 17.17 1.57 -10.74
C VAL A 17 17.46 1.91 -9.28
N LEU A 18 17.36 3.20 -8.95
CA LEU A 18 17.37 3.69 -7.57
C LEU A 18 15.92 3.79 -7.08
N MET A 19 15.54 2.91 -6.15
CA MET A 19 14.21 2.84 -5.57
C MET A 19 14.14 3.59 -4.24
N ILE A 20 13.32 4.63 -4.17
CA ILE A 20 12.99 5.33 -2.93
C ILE A 20 11.67 4.75 -2.39
N ALA A 21 11.77 3.93 -1.36
CA ALA A 21 10.64 3.27 -0.72
C ALA A 21 10.78 3.39 0.79
N TYR A 22 9.88 4.15 1.43
CA TYR A 22 9.92 4.39 2.86
C TYR A 22 9.91 3.07 3.65
N ALA A 23 8.85 2.27 3.51
CA ALA A 23 8.73 0.97 4.16
C ALA A 23 9.33 -0.16 3.30
N PHE A 24 10.18 -1.00 3.89
CA PHE A 24 10.84 -2.12 3.22
C PHE A 24 11.26 -3.20 4.24
N PRO A 25 11.22 -4.50 3.90
CA PRO A 25 11.58 -5.62 4.79
C PRO A 25 12.89 -5.40 5.53
N PRO A 26 13.05 -5.75 6.82
CA PRO A 26 12.23 -6.71 7.56
C PRO A 26 10.91 -6.15 8.09
N GLU A 27 10.66 -4.84 8.01
CA GLU A 27 9.36 -4.29 8.43
C GLU A 27 8.25 -4.87 7.54
N ALA A 28 7.32 -5.61 8.15
CA ALA A 28 6.29 -6.38 7.47
C ALA A 28 5.09 -5.51 7.05
N TYR A 29 5.37 -4.27 6.66
CA TYR A 29 4.37 -3.32 6.20
C TYR A 29 3.90 -3.70 4.79
N VAL A 30 2.59 -3.76 4.58
CA VAL A 30 1.97 -4.15 3.30
C VAL A 30 2.52 -3.30 2.14
N GLY A 31 2.76 -2.02 2.40
CA GLY A 31 3.28 -1.11 1.38
C GLY A 31 4.70 -1.37 0.89
N GLY A 32 5.52 -2.09 1.66
CA GLY A 32 6.86 -2.51 1.25
C GLY A 32 6.87 -3.74 0.34
N ARG A 33 5.79 -4.55 0.33
CA ARG A 33 5.75 -5.84 -0.36
C ARG A 33 5.85 -5.72 -1.88
N ARG A 34 5.21 -4.71 -2.46
CA ARG A 34 5.25 -4.49 -3.92
C ARG A 34 6.68 -4.20 -4.39
N THR A 35 7.36 -3.26 -3.73
CA THR A 35 8.77 -2.95 -4.03
C THR A 35 9.69 -4.14 -3.78
N LEU A 36 9.45 -4.93 -2.71
CA LEU A 36 10.18 -6.18 -2.45
C LEU A 36 10.06 -7.14 -3.64
N LYS A 37 8.84 -7.41 -4.12
CA LYS A 37 8.62 -8.35 -5.22
C LYS A 37 9.20 -7.83 -6.54
N TYR A 38 9.20 -6.51 -6.78
CA TYR A 38 9.99 -5.95 -7.89
C TYR A 38 11.47 -6.26 -7.73
N CYS A 39 12.08 -5.98 -6.58
CA CYS A 39 13.50 -6.28 -6.34
C CYS A 39 13.83 -7.78 -6.51
N LYS A 40 12.91 -8.66 -6.10
CA LYS A 40 13.05 -10.12 -6.26
C LYS A 40 13.18 -10.55 -7.72
N TYR A 41 12.37 -9.97 -8.61
CA TYR A 41 12.24 -10.44 -9.99
C TYR A 41 12.96 -9.56 -11.04
N LEU A 42 13.29 -8.30 -10.73
CA LEU A 42 13.84 -7.36 -11.71
C LEU A 42 15.14 -7.84 -12.37
N GLY A 43 15.98 -8.57 -11.61
CA GLY A 43 17.24 -9.13 -12.12
C GLY A 43 17.04 -10.04 -13.33
N GLN A 44 15.92 -10.75 -13.40
CA GLN A 44 15.57 -11.63 -14.52
C GLN A 44 15.29 -10.85 -15.82
N PHE A 45 15.04 -9.54 -15.71
CA PHE A 45 14.74 -8.65 -16.82
C PHE A 45 15.87 -7.65 -17.10
N GLY A 46 17.10 -7.94 -16.63
CA GLY A 46 18.29 -7.13 -16.94
C GLY A 46 18.46 -5.87 -16.10
N TRP A 47 17.83 -5.82 -14.92
CA TRP A 47 17.87 -4.66 -14.03
C TRP A 47 18.44 -4.99 -12.65
N ARG A 48 19.24 -4.07 -12.11
CA ARG A 48 19.74 -4.09 -10.73
C ARG A 48 18.97 -3.07 -9.88
N SER A 49 18.72 -3.45 -8.63
CA SER A 49 17.94 -2.62 -7.71
C SER A 49 18.81 -2.09 -6.56
N ILE A 50 18.78 -0.77 -6.35
CA ILE A 50 19.33 -0.12 -5.16
C ILE A 50 18.17 0.54 -4.42
N VAL A 51 17.92 0.14 -3.19
CA VAL A 51 16.78 0.63 -2.38
C VAL A 51 17.26 1.59 -1.31
N VAL A 52 16.64 2.77 -1.20
CA VAL A 52 16.79 3.68 -0.06
C VAL A 52 15.50 3.66 0.75
N THR A 53 15.62 3.31 2.02
CA THR A 53 14.51 3.02 2.94
C THR A 53 14.90 3.36 4.38
N ILE A 54 13.93 3.45 5.30
CA ILE A 54 14.21 3.69 6.72
C ILE A 54 14.81 2.46 7.41
N LYS A 55 15.49 2.69 8.53
CA LYS A 55 15.80 1.63 9.50
C LYS A 55 14.50 1.06 10.07
N PRO A 56 14.40 -0.27 10.26
CA PRO A 56 13.24 -0.89 10.88
C PRO A 56 12.95 -0.23 12.23
N ARG A 57 11.68 0.11 12.45
CA ARG A 57 11.23 0.69 13.71
C ARG A 57 11.09 -0.41 14.77
N PRO A 58 11.53 -0.19 16.03
CA PRO A 58 11.48 -1.22 17.06
C PRO A 58 10.07 -1.70 17.41
N ASP A 59 9.07 -0.83 17.26
CA ASP A 59 7.65 -1.05 17.55
C ASP A 59 6.86 -1.63 16.37
N ALA A 60 7.44 -1.61 15.16
CA ALA A 60 6.79 -2.18 13.98
C ALA A 60 6.90 -3.71 13.96
N PHE A 61 5.89 -4.39 13.43
CA PHE A 61 5.93 -5.83 13.22
C PHE A 61 7.00 -6.18 12.17
N GLN A 62 7.95 -7.04 12.54
CA GLN A 62 9.09 -7.44 11.70
C GLN A 62 8.97 -8.91 11.29
N ASP A 63 9.31 -9.18 10.03
CA ASP A 63 9.33 -10.50 9.44
C ASP A 63 10.60 -10.68 8.59
N GLU A 64 11.58 -11.37 9.14
CA GLU A 64 12.85 -11.66 8.48
C GLU A 64 12.72 -12.61 7.29
N SER A 65 11.61 -13.36 7.19
CA SER A 65 11.35 -14.19 6.02
C SER A 65 11.21 -13.35 4.74
N LEU A 66 10.76 -12.10 4.85
CA LEU A 66 10.65 -11.17 3.73
C LEU A 66 12.03 -10.71 3.22
N SER A 67 12.97 -10.45 4.12
CA SER A 67 14.35 -10.08 3.77
C SER A 67 15.06 -11.20 3.01
N ARG A 68 14.79 -12.46 3.36
CA ARG A 68 15.37 -13.64 2.71
C ARG A 68 14.90 -13.87 1.27
N GLN A 69 13.84 -13.19 0.83
CA GLN A 69 13.37 -13.27 -0.55
C GLN A 69 14.21 -12.41 -1.52
N LEU A 70 15.09 -11.54 -1.00
CA LEU A 70 15.89 -10.66 -1.82
C LEU A 70 17.11 -11.39 -2.39
N PRO A 71 17.34 -11.30 -3.71
CA PRO A 71 18.60 -11.70 -4.31
C PRO A 71 19.80 -10.96 -3.71
N PRO A 72 20.99 -11.59 -3.64
CA PRO A 72 22.17 -11.03 -3.00
C PRO A 72 22.72 -9.77 -3.69
N ASP A 73 22.36 -9.52 -4.95
CA ASP A 73 22.77 -8.33 -5.71
C ASP A 73 21.91 -7.09 -5.42
N VAL A 74 20.77 -7.24 -4.71
CA VAL A 74 19.93 -6.11 -4.29
C VAL A 74 20.60 -5.37 -3.13
N VAL A 75 20.86 -4.07 -3.35
CA VAL A 75 21.53 -3.24 -2.35
C VAL A 75 20.50 -2.43 -1.56
N VAL A 76 20.39 -2.69 -0.26
CA VAL A 76 19.45 -1.98 0.62
C VAL A 76 20.19 -0.99 1.52
N LEU A 77 19.86 0.29 1.40
CA LEU A 77 20.50 1.39 2.11
C LEU A 77 19.53 2.01 3.11
N ARG A 78 19.84 1.80 4.39
CA ARG A 78 19.01 2.27 5.51
C ARG A 78 19.37 3.68 5.95
N THR A 79 18.37 4.53 6.10
CA THR A 79 18.52 5.87 6.70
C THR A 79 17.84 5.94 8.06
N ARG A 80 18.26 6.89 8.90
CA ARG A 80 17.47 7.26 10.07
C ARG A 80 16.18 7.92 9.60
N ASP A 81 15.13 7.74 10.37
CA ASP A 81 13.92 8.53 10.28
C ASP A 81 13.85 9.46 11.50
N THR A 82 13.23 10.61 11.31
CA THR A 82 12.85 11.52 12.37
C THR A 82 11.39 11.86 12.13
N ASP A 83 10.48 11.19 12.84
CA ASP A 83 9.06 11.50 12.74
C ASP A 83 8.83 12.97 13.11
N ALA A 84 7.98 13.66 12.35
CA ALA A 84 7.54 15.02 12.63
C ALA A 84 6.98 15.15 14.05
N ALA A 85 6.21 14.16 14.50
CA ALA A 85 5.62 14.14 15.83
C ALA A 85 6.70 14.03 16.91
N ASP A 86 7.66 13.12 16.74
CA ASP A 86 8.79 12.95 17.64
C ASP A 86 9.68 14.19 17.69
N TRP A 87 9.93 14.83 16.55
CA TRP A 87 10.71 16.05 16.49
C TRP A 87 10.00 17.20 17.22
N LEU A 88 8.69 17.36 17.02
CA LEU A 88 7.90 18.36 17.76
C LEU A 88 7.86 18.08 19.26
N ALA A 89 7.71 16.82 19.68
CA ALA A 89 7.75 16.41 21.08
C ALA A 89 9.12 16.69 21.72
N ARG A 90 10.22 16.46 20.97
CA ARG A 90 11.58 16.77 21.44
C ARG A 90 11.84 18.27 21.51
N MET A 91 11.31 19.04 20.57
CA MET A 91 11.42 20.51 20.57
C MET A 91 10.59 21.15 21.70
N SER A 92 9.41 20.62 22.01
CA SER A 92 8.61 21.08 23.15
C SER A 92 9.31 20.74 24.48
N ALA A 93 9.82 19.52 24.63
CA ALA A 93 10.60 19.08 25.79
C ALA A 93 11.91 19.86 25.98
N TRP A 94 12.58 20.21 24.88
CA TRP A 94 13.79 21.04 24.92
C TRP A 94 13.48 22.50 25.31
N ARG A 95 12.37 23.07 24.81
CA ARG A 95 11.91 24.40 25.22
C ARG A 95 11.49 24.44 26.70
N SER A 96 10.84 23.39 27.21
CA SER A 96 10.48 23.30 28.63
C SER A 96 11.67 23.02 29.54
N ARG A 97 12.80 22.53 29.01
CA ARG A 97 14.08 22.44 29.75
C ARG A 97 14.88 23.75 29.72
N ARG A 98 14.78 24.54 28.64
CA ARG A 98 15.43 25.87 28.53
C ARG A 98 14.69 26.97 29.26
N ARG A 99 13.36 26.87 29.36
CA ARG A 99 12.61 27.59 30.39
C ARG A 99 12.93 26.84 31.68
N GLY A 100 13.82 27.36 32.52
CA GLY A 100 14.09 26.79 33.84
C GLY A 100 12.79 26.56 34.63
N PRO A 101 12.82 25.84 35.77
CA PRO A 101 11.63 25.62 36.59
C PRO A 101 10.95 26.97 36.81
N ALA A 102 9.70 27.08 36.36
CA ALA A 102 8.93 28.29 36.56
C ALA A 102 8.86 28.52 38.07
N ALA A 103 9.52 29.57 38.55
CA ALA A 103 9.30 30.05 39.90
C ALA A 103 7.79 30.22 40.06
N THR A 104 7.22 29.53 41.05
CA THR A 104 5.82 29.62 41.43
C THR A 104 5.57 31.03 41.95
N SER A 105 5.38 31.98 41.04
CA SER A 105 4.99 33.35 41.37
C SER A 105 3.50 33.35 41.63
N THR A 106 3.12 33.31 42.91
CA THR A 106 1.77 33.54 43.43
C THR A 106 1.42 35.04 43.39
N ALA A 107 1.59 35.68 42.23
CA ALA A 107 1.08 37.03 42.00
C ALA A 107 -0.24 36.93 41.24
N PRO A 108 -1.31 37.62 41.65
CA PRO A 108 -2.57 37.62 40.90
C PRO A 108 -2.32 38.13 39.49
N LEU A 109 -2.79 37.39 38.49
CA LEU A 109 -2.75 37.81 37.09
C LEU A 109 -3.66 39.02 36.93
N ASP A 110 -3.07 40.21 36.91
CA ASP A 110 -3.74 41.44 36.51
C ASP A 110 -4.17 41.30 35.04
N ASN A 111 -5.48 41.21 34.84
CA ASN A 111 -6.11 40.80 33.58
C ASN A 111 -6.26 42.00 32.62
N ARG A 112 -5.20 42.80 32.47
CA ARG A 112 -5.22 44.09 31.76
C ARG A 112 -4.42 44.15 30.44
N ASP A 113 -3.80 43.06 29.99
CA ASP A 113 -3.01 43.03 28.74
C ASP A 113 -3.62 42.18 27.60
N ALA A 114 -4.93 41.94 27.60
CA ALA A 114 -5.60 41.10 26.59
C ALA A 114 -5.93 41.81 25.25
N THR A 115 -5.57 43.07 25.04
CA THR A 115 -6.07 43.84 23.87
C THR A 115 -5.00 44.42 22.93
N ASN A 116 -3.72 44.07 23.07
CA ASN A 116 -2.70 44.53 22.11
C ASN A 116 -1.84 43.40 21.54
N THR A 117 -2.47 42.43 20.88
CA THR A 117 -1.72 41.52 20.00
C THR A 117 -1.42 42.24 18.69
N SER A 118 -0.20 42.75 18.55
CA SER A 118 0.23 43.44 17.34
C SER A 118 -0.05 42.59 16.08
N PRO A 119 -0.51 43.19 14.96
CA PRO A 119 -0.82 42.46 13.72
C PRO A 119 0.32 41.55 13.26
N ARG A 120 1.57 41.96 13.50
CA ARG A 120 2.79 41.18 13.19
C ARG A 120 2.89 39.89 14.03
N ARG A 121 2.53 39.93 15.31
CA ARG A 121 2.56 38.76 16.20
C ARG A 121 1.47 37.76 15.86
N MET A 122 0.28 38.24 15.48
CA MET A 122 -0.81 37.40 14.98
C MET A 122 -0.47 36.76 13.63
N TRP A 123 0.11 37.53 12.70
CA TRP A 123 0.61 37.00 11.43
C TRP A 123 1.69 35.93 11.64
N PHE A 124 2.65 36.18 12.53
CA PHE A 124 3.70 35.21 12.84
C PHE A 124 3.17 33.93 13.51
N ALA A 125 2.15 34.04 14.35
CA ALA A 125 1.45 32.89 14.94
C ALA A 125 0.72 32.07 13.87
N ARG A 126 -0.02 32.73 12.95
CA ARG A 126 -0.69 32.07 11.81
C ARG A 126 0.31 31.44 10.84
N PHE A 127 1.44 32.10 10.57
CA PHE A 127 2.53 31.57 9.77
C PHE A 127 3.17 30.34 10.43
N LYS A 128 3.47 30.38 11.73
CA LYS A 128 3.97 29.22 12.48
C LYS A 128 2.99 28.06 12.47
N GLN A 129 1.70 28.33 12.67
CA GLN A 129 0.66 27.31 12.60
C GLN A 129 0.56 26.71 11.19
N PHE A 130 0.65 27.54 10.15
CA PHE A 130 0.68 27.10 8.77
C PHE A 130 1.91 26.22 8.47
N VAL A 131 3.12 26.65 8.85
CA VAL A 131 4.36 25.86 8.67
C VAL A 131 4.30 24.55 9.47
N SER A 132 3.80 24.57 10.70
CA SER A 132 3.62 23.36 11.50
C SER A 132 2.66 22.38 10.83
N ARG A 133 1.56 22.87 10.24
CA ARG A 133 0.65 22.04 9.45
C ARG A 133 1.29 21.54 8.17
N CYS A 134 2.06 22.36 7.46
CA CYS A 134 2.84 21.90 6.30
C CYS A 134 3.78 20.75 6.67
N LEU A 135 4.47 20.83 7.81
CA LEU A 135 5.42 19.80 8.25
C LEU A 135 4.76 18.51 8.77
N LEU A 136 3.49 18.56 9.16
CA LEU A 136 2.76 17.40 9.69
C LEU A 136 1.80 16.77 8.68
N GLU A 137 1.24 17.59 7.79
CA GLU A 137 0.15 17.21 6.89
C GLU A 137 0.58 17.26 5.41
N CYS A 138 1.77 17.77 5.04
CA CYS A 138 2.17 17.92 3.63
C CYS A 138 3.58 17.41 3.30
N PRO A 139 3.73 16.40 2.42
CA PRO A 139 2.65 15.61 1.82
C PRO A 139 2.05 14.59 2.81
N ASP A 140 2.76 14.32 3.90
CA ASP A 140 2.41 13.43 5.01
C ASP A 140 3.38 13.69 6.20
N SER A 141 3.20 12.98 7.31
CA SER A 141 4.01 13.11 8.53
C SER A 141 5.49 12.72 8.38
N HIS A 142 5.86 12.08 7.26
CA HIS A 142 7.21 11.57 7.01
C HIS A 142 8.05 12.55 6.18
N VAL A 143 7.65 13.82 6.07
CA VAL A 143 8.37 14.84 5.29
C VAL A 143 9.81 15.05 5.81
N PHE A 144 10.07 14.82 7.09
CA PHE A 144 11.41 14.91 7.67
C PHE A 144 12.35 13.77 7.27
N TRP A 145 11.82 12.69 6.68
CA TRP A 145 12.65 11.67 6.05
C TRP A 145 13.23 12.14 4.70
N VAL A 146 12.58 13.10 4.03
CA VAL A 146 12.97 13.56 2.68
C VAL A 146 14.44 13.98 2.61
N PRO A 147 15.00 14.79 3.53
CA PRO A 147 16.42 15.13 3.49
C PRO A 147 17.33 13.91 3.63
N ALA A 148 17.03 12.99 4.53
CA ALA A 148 17.84 11.79 4.74
C ALA A 148 17.82 10.87 3.51
N ALA A 149 16.64 10.67 2.90
CA ALA A 149 16.47 9.94 1.65
C ALA A 149 17.20 10.63 0.49
N PHE A 150 17.08 11.96 0.38
CA PHE A 150 17.75 12.75 -0.64
C PHE A 150 19.28 12.64 -0.52
N PHE A 151 19.88 12.91 0.64
CA PHE A 151 21.35 12.83 0.77
C PHE A 151 21.88 11.41 0.54
N ARG A 152 21.14 10.38 0.97
CA ARG A 152 21.53 9.00 0.71
C ARG A 152 21.42 8.64 -0.77
N GLY A 153 20.33 9.04 -1.43
CA GLY A 153 20.13 8.85 -2.86
C GLY A 153 21.14 9.64 -3.71
N ALA A 154 21.44 10.89 -3.34
CA ALA A 154 22.46 11.72 -3.98
C ALA A 154 23.85 11.07 -3.90
N ARG A 155 24.22 10.52 -2.74
CA ARG A 155 25.46 9.74 -2.61
C ARG A 155 25.49 8.55 -3.56
N VAL A 156 24.37 7.83 -3.74
CA VAL A 156 24.29 6.73 -4.71
C VAL A 156 24.48 7.25 -6.13
N LEU A 157 23.76 8.30 -6.53
CA LEU A 157 23.83 8.90 -7.86
C LEU A 157 25.24 9.42 -8.20
N LEU A 158 25.98 9.88 -7.20
CA LEU A 158 27.37 10.36 -7.34
C LEU A 158 28.41 9.24 -7.36
N THR A 159 28.10 8.05 -6.83
CA THR A 159 29.09 6.96 -6.66
C THR A 159 28.82 5.74 -7.54
N ARG A 160 27.62 5.65 -8.13
CA ARG A 160 27.19 4.49 -8.92
C ARG A 160 26.45 4.96 -10.15
N ARG A 161 26.55 4.19 -11.23
CA ARG A 161 25.71 4.39 -12.41
C ARG A 161 24.27 4.01 -12.06
N VAL A 162 23.36 4.97 -12.19
CA VAL A 162 21.92 4.80 -12.06
C VAL A 162 21.27 5.34 -13.32
N ASP A 163 20.41 4.55 -13.94
CA ASP A 163 19.77 4.90 -15.20
C ASP A 163 18.39 5.54 -14.94
N VAL A 164 17.67 5.11 -13.89
CA VAL A 164 16.33 5.63 -13.55
C VAL A 164 16.10 5.68 -12.03
N ILE A 165 15.28 6.63 -11.59
CA ILE A 165 14.82 6.74 -10.21
C ILE A 165 13.36 6.29 -10.14
N TYR A 166 13.05 5.44 -9.17
CA TYR A 166 11.71 4.97 -8.86
C TYR A 166 11.30 5.46 -7.47
N SER A 167 10.01 5.78 -7.26
CA SER A 167 9.47 5.94 -5.92
C SER A 167 8.10 5.33 -5.73
N SER A 168 7.87 4.78 -4.53
CA SER A 168 6.63 4.13 -4.11
C SER A 168 5.97 4.93 -3.00
N SER A 169 4.66 5.17 -3.10
CA SER A 169 3.84 5.75 -2.03
C SER A 169 2.60 4.91 -1.74
N PRO A 170 1.96 5.05 -0.56
CA PRO A 170 2.32 5.89 0.60
C PRO A 170 3.60 5.45 1.33
N PRO A 171 4.27 6.34 2.08
CA PRO A 171 4.06 7.80 2.15
C PRO A 171 4.49 8.51 0.86
N HIS A 172 3.80 9.60 0.54
CA HIS A 172 4.08 10.46 -0.62
C HIS A 172 5.38 11.27 -0.46
N SER A 173 5.91 11.40 0.76
CA SER A 173 7.26 11.89 1.03
C SER A 173 8.34 11.16 0.21
N SER A 174 8.15 9.86 -0.09
CA SER A 174 9.03 9.11 -1.01
C SER A 174 9.06 9.72 -2.41
N HIS A 175 7.91 10.20 -2.91
CA HIS A 175 7.83 10.86 -4.21
C HIS A 175 8.52 12.22 -4.20
N VAL A 176 8.40 12.99 -3.12
CA VAL A 176 9.09 14.28 -2.99
C VAL A 176 10.61 14.08 -3.03
N ALA A 177 11.14 13.14 -2.26
CA ALA A 177 12.58 12.85 -2.25
C ALA A 177 13.09 12.42 -3.65
N ALA A 178 12.38 11.50 -4.31
CA ALA A 178 12.75 11.04 -5.64
C ALA A 178 12.61 12.13 -6.72
N PHE A 179 11.59 12.98 -6.64
CA PHE A 179 11.41 14.12 -7.53
C PHE A 179 12.57 15.11 -7.42
N LEU A 180 12.99 15.44 -6.19
CA LEU A 180 14.14 16.32 -5.96
C LEU A 180 15.42 15.71 -6.53
N LEU A 181 15.66 14.40 -6.31
CA LEU A 181 16.81 13.70 -6.88
C LEU A 181 16.79 13.72 -8.41
N ALA A 182 15.65 13.38 -9.01
CA ALA A 182 15.48 13.36 -10.46
C ALA A 182 15.74 14.74 -11.08
N ARG A 183 15.22 15.80 -10.46
CA ARG A 183 15.41 17.19 -10.89
C ARG A 183 16.87 17.64 -10.77
N CYS A 184 17.54 17.33 -9.65
CA CYS A 184 18.92 17.75 -9.39
C CYS A 184 19.95 17.01 -10.24
N PHE A 185 19.71 15.74 -10.56
CA PHE A 185 20.66 14.88 -11.26
C PHE A 185 20.26 14.56 -12.71
N GLY A 186 19.17 15.16 -13.21
CA GLY A 186 18.69 14.97 -14.58
C GLY A 186 18.35 13.51 -14.90
N LYS A 187 17.74 12.79 -13.94
CA LYS A 187 17.38 11.36 -14.11
C LYS A 187 15.89 11.19 -14.40
N PRO A 188 15.52 10.23 -15.26
CA PRO A 188 14.11 9.90 -15.46
C PRO A 188 13.53 9.37 -14.14
N HIS A 189 12.28 9.79 -13.87
CA HIS A 189 11.58 9.47 -12.63
C HIS A 189 10.31 8.67 -12.92
N VAL A 190 10.24 7.44 -12.41
CA VAL A 190 9.03 6.61 -12.43
C VAL A 190 8.34 6.70 -11.07
N VAL A 191 7.07 7.10 -11.07
CA VAL A 191 6.28 7.35 -9.86
C VAL A 191 5.22 6.26 -9.72
N ASP A 192 5.25 5.46 -8.65
CA ASP A 192 4.26 4.40 -8.36
C ASP A 192 3.28 4.82 -7.25
N PHE A 193 2.04 5.10 -7.65
CA PHE A 193 0.92 5.35 -6.76
C PHE A 193 0.26 4.02 -6.41
N ARG A 194 0.58 3.48 -5.22
CA ARG A 194 -0.05 2.25 -4.74
C ARG A 194 -1.46 2.48 -4.21
N ASP A 195 -1.67 3.69 -3.67
CA ASP A 195 -2.93 4.19 -3.18
C ASP A 195 -3.16 5.58 -3.80
N PRO A 196 -4.40 5.95 -4.17
CA PRO A 196 -4.70 7.26 -4.72
C PRO A 196 -4.26 8.39 -3.79
N TRP A 197 -3.45 9.34 -4.29
CA TRP A 197 -3.15 10.57 -3.56
C TRP A 197 -4.32 11.55 -3.70
N ILE A 198 -5.38 11.34 -2.92
CA ILE A 198 -6.58 12.17 -2.98
C ILE A 198 -6.33 13.50 -2.27
N VAL A 199 -6.09 14.56 -3.05
CA VAL A 199 -5.96 15.94 -2.53
C VAL A 199 -7.32 16.65 -2.56
N ASN A 200 -8.18 16.33 -3.54
CA ASN A 200 -9.54 16.84 -3.73
C ASN A 200 -10.52 15.67 -3.94
N GLY A 201 -11.73 15.71 -3.36
CA GLY A 201 -12.78 14.69 -3.61
C GLY A 201 -13.81 14.53 -2.49
N SER A 202 -14.96 13.90 -2.82
CA SER A 202 -16.09 13.61 -1.93
C SER A 202 -15.86 12.45 -0.94
N THR A 203 -14.81 11.66 -1.14
CA THR A 203 -14.37 10.53 -0.28
C THR A 203 -13.37 10.94 0.80
N ARG A 204 -13.25 12.24 1.08
CA ARG A 204 -12.29 12.79 2.04
C ARG A 204 -12.67 12.43 3.48
N PRO A 205 -11.77 11.85 4.29
CA PRO A 205 -12.02 11.65 5.72
C PRO A 205 -12.28 13.01 6.41
N PRO A 206 -13.26 13.11 7.33
CA PRO A 206 -13.50 14.32 8.11
C PRO A 206 -12.23 14.76 8.86
N GLY A 207 -11.84 16.04 8.74
CA GLY A 207 -10.74 16.63 9.54
C GLY A 207 -9.52 17.14 8.77
N PHE A 208 -9.36 16.85 7.48
CA PHE A 208 -8.24 17.41 6.69
C PHE A 208 -8.46 18.88 6.32
N SER A 209 -7.40 19.70 6.37
CA SER A 209 -7.46 21.17 6.23
C SER A 209 -8.03 21.67 4.89
N GLN A 210 -9.15 22.39 4.95
CA GLN A 210 -9.64 23.25 3.87
C GLN A 210 -8.76 24.51 3.83
N GLY A 211 -8.13 24.84 2.69
CA GLY A 211 -7.37 26.10 2.55
C GLY A 211 -6.03 26.03 1.79
N PRO A 212 -5.08 26.94 2.09
CA PRO A 212 -3.82 27.08 1.34
C PRO A 212 -2.95 25.82 1.30
N LEU A 213 -3.04 24.95 2.32
CA LEU A 213 -2.27 23.71 2.38
C LEU A 213 -2.66 22.74 1.25
N MET A 214 -3.96 22.65 0.96
CA MET A 214 -4.47 21.87 -0.16
C MET A 214 -3.88 22.37 -1.49
N ARG A 215 -3.80 23.70 -1.68
CA ARG A 215 -3.16 24.28 -2.87
C ARG A 215 -1.68 23.91 -2.96
N VAL A 216 -0.97 23.82 -1.84
CA VAL A 216 0.43 23.36 -1.79
C VAL A 216 0.51 21.88 -2.17
N GLN A 217 -0.29 21.00 -1.57
CA GLN A 217 -0.30 19.58 -1.91
C GLN A 217 -0.64 19.35 -3.39
N THR A 218 -1.67 20.02 -3.93
CA THR A 218 -2.03 19.93 -5.36
C THR A 218 -0.87 20.41 -6.23
N ARG A 219 -0.17 21.48 -5.85
CA ARG A 219 1.01 21.98 -6.58
C ARG A 219 2.18 20.99 -6.53
N VAL A 220 2.44 20.39 -5.37
CA VAL A 220 3.50 19.36 -5.20
C VAL A 220 3.17 18.13 -6.03
N LYS A 221 1.94 17.59 -5.92
CA LYS A 221 1.45 16.48 -6.73
C LYS A 221 1.58 16.78 -8.23
N ARG A 222 1.13 17.97 -8.66
CA ARG A 222 1.26 18.42 -10.06
C ARG A 222 2.73 18.49 -10.51
N ALA A 223 3.62 19.03 -9.69
CA ALA A 223 5.03 19.15 -10.03
C ALA A 223 5.70 17.78 -10.20
N ILE A 224 5.39 16.84 -9.30
CA ILE A 224 5.86 15.45 -9.39
C ILE A 224 5.35 14.79 -10.67
N LEU A 225 4.04 14.85 -10.92
CA LEU A 225 3.43 14.24 -12.12
C LEU A 225 3.93 14.87 -13.43
N ALA A 226 4.16 16.19 -13.45
CA ALA A 226 4.71 16.89 -14.61
C ALA A 226 6.20 16.59 -14.86
N ASN A 227 6.94 16.10 -13.87
CA ASN A 227 8.34 15.72 -14.03
C ASN A 227 8.52 14.20 -14.19
N ALA A 228 7.52 13.41 -13.83
CA ALA A 228 7.55 11.96 -13.97
C ALA A 228 7.71 11.56 -15.45
N ALA A 229 8.72 10.74 -15.74
CA ALA A 229 8.91 10.13 -17.05
C ALA A 229 7.74 9.18 -17.34
N ASN A 230 7.40 8.33 -16.37
CA ASN A 230 6.24 7.45 -16.40
C ASN A 230 5.53 7.43 -15.05
N VAL A 231 4.22 7.23 -15.06
CA VAL A 231 3.39 7.07 -13.86
C VAL A 231 2.86 5.65 -13.82
N VAL A 232 2.99 4.98 -12.68
CA VAL A 232 2.43 3.66 -12.41
C VAL A 232 1.30 3.81 -11.41
N VAL A 233 0.19 3.17 -11.70
CA VAL A 233 -1.03 3.14 -10.87
C VAL A 233 -1.48 1.69 -10.71
N VAL A 234 -2.29 1.42 -9.69
CA VAL A 234 -2.66 0.03 -9.33
C VAL A 234 -3.97 -0.37 -9.97
N THR A 235 -4.90 0.56 -10.17
CA THR A 235 -6.25 0.20 -10.62
C THR A 235 -6.54 0.71 -12.03
N PRO A 236 -7.33 -0.01 -12.85
CA PRO A 236 -7.63 0.40 -14.23
C PRO A 236 -8.36 1.74 -14.36
N GLY A 237 -9.11 2.18 -13.34
CA GLY A 237 -9.84 3.45 -13.35
C GLY A 237 -8.99 4.67 -12.96
N GLU A 238 -7.89 4.47 -12.23
CA GLU A 238 -6.99 5.55 -11.78
C GLU A 238 -6.40 6.42 -12.92
N PRO A 239 -6.04 5.90 -14.11
CA PRO A 239 -5.58 6.73 -15.21
C PRO A 239 -6.57 7.82 -15.62
N ASP A 240 -7.85 7.49 -15.69
CA ASP A 240 -8.89 8.43 -16.13
C ASP A 240 -9.20 9.45 -15.04
N GLU A 241 -9.21 9.03 -13.78
CA GLU A 241 -9.30 9.92 -12.62
C GLU A 241 -8.12 10.92 -12.59
N LEU A 242 -6.89 10.45 -12.81
CA LEU A 242 -5.69 11.30 -12.85
C LEU A 242 -5.70 12.29 -14.03
N ARG A 243 -6.18 11.86 -15.20
CA ARG A 243 -6.33 12.75 -16.37
C ARG A 243 -7.41 13.80 -16.16
N ALA A 244 -8.51 13.44 -15.49
CA ALA A 244 -9.56 14.38 -15.12
C ALA A 244 -9.05 15.42 -14.11
N GLU A 245 -8.25 15.01 -13.12
CA GLU A 245 -7.66 15.93 -12.13
C GLU A 245 -6.54 16.81 -12.74
N PHE A 246 -5.73 16.25 -13.65
CA PHE A 246 -4.62 16.94 -14.30
C PHE A 246 -4.64 16.73 -15.83
N PRO A 247 -5.39 17.55 -16.59
CA PRO A 247 -5.54 17.40 -18.04
C PRO A 247 -4.22 17.39 -18.84
N ARG A 248 -3.17 18.05 -18.33
CA ARG A 248 -1.82 18.04 -18.92
C ARG A 248 -1.12 16.67 -18.86
N LEU A 249 -1.72 15.68 -18.21
CA LEU A 249 -1.25 14.29 -18.22
C LEU A 249 -1.87 13.45 -19.34
N ALA A 250 -2.78 14.01 -20.15
CA ALA A 250 -3.43 13.28 -21.24
C ALA A 250 -2.42 12.61 -22.20
N GLU A 251 -1.31 13.30 -22.48
CA GLU A 251 -0.23 12.82 -23.36
C GLU A 251 0.78 11.91 -22.64
N ARG A 252 0.70 11.79 -21.31
CA ARG A 252 1.66 10.99 -20.52
C ARG A 252 1.23 9.54 -20.42
N ARG A 253 2.23 8.67 -20.48
CA ARG A 253 2.07 7.23 -20.21
C ARG A 253 1.74 7.02 -18.73
N ILE A 254 0.52 6.54 -18.48
CA ILE A 254 0.09 6.03 -17.18
C ILE A 254 -0.07 4.52 -17.33
N ALA A 255 0.83 3.76 -16.70
CA ALA A 255 0.83 2.31 -16.74
C ALA A 255 0.05 1.73 -15.55
N VAL A 256 -0.94 0.89 -15.84
CA VAL A 256 -1.68 0.17 -14.81
C VAL A 256 -0.97 -1.14 -14.50
N ILE A 257 -0.36 -1.24 -13.32
CA ILE A 257 0.25 -2.47 -12.81
C ILE A 257 -0.43 -2.79 -11.48
N THR A 258 -1.34 -3.76 -11.50
CA THR A 258 -2.11 -4.15 -10.32
C THR A 258 -1.21 -4.70 -9.21
N ASN A 259 -1.77 -4.89 -8.01
CA ASN A 259 -1.18 -5.83 -7.08
C ASN A 259 -1.26 -7.26 -7.67
N GLY A 260 -0.60 -8.19 -7.00
CA GLY A 260 -0.42 -9.54 -7.50
C GLY A 260 -0.02 -10.51 -6.40
N TYR A 261 -0.03 -11.78 -6.75
CA TYR A 261 0.39 -12.90 -5.90
C TYR A 261 1.74 -13.44 -6.38
N ASP A 262 2.49 -14.06 -5.48
CA ASP A 262 3.73 -14.73 -5.83
C ASP A 262 3.50 -16.24 -5.81
N GLU A 263 3.69 -16.91 -6.95
CA GLU A 263 3.45 -18.35 -7.09
C GLU A 263 4.26 -19.18 -6.08
N GLU A 264 5.46 -18.73 -5.71
CA GLU A 264 6.30 -19.39 -4.70
C GLU A 264 5.65 -19.42 -3.31
N ASP A 265 4.81 -18.43 -2.97
CA ASP A 265 4.08 -18.40 -1.70
C ASP A 265 3.07 -19.58 -1.61
N PHE A 266 2.76 -20.23 -2.74
CA PHE A 266 1.83 -21.37 -2.88
C PHE A 266 2.50 -22.72 -3.11
N SER A 267 3.83 -22.76 -3.25
CA SER A 267 4.60 -23.98 -3.49
C SER A 267 4.70 -24.93 -2.29
N THR A 268 4.48 -24.42 -1.07
CA THR A 268 4.41 -25.26 0.14
C THR A 268 3.03 -25.92 0.20
N ALA A 269 2.97 -27.13 -0.33
CA ALA A 269 1.85 -28.05 -0.21
C ALA A 269 1.67 -28.48 1.24
N ALA A 270 0.97 -27.67 2.03
CA ALA A 270 0.24 -28.22 3.16
C ALA A 270 -1.00 -28.90 2.57
N THR A 271 -0.99 -30.24 2.57
CA THR A 271 -2.17 -31.08 2.40
C THR A 271 -3.11 -30.82 3.57
N ASP A 272 -3.78 -29.68 3.55
CA ASP A 272 -4.74 -29.32 4.56
C ASP A 272 -6.14 -29.51 3.96
N GLU A 273 -6.72 -30.67 4.23
CA GLU A 273 -8.10 -30.94 3.87
C GLU A 273 -9.04 -29.95 4.59
N PRO A 274 -10.08 -29.43 3.90
CA PRO A 274 -11.12 -28.63 4.54
C PRO A 274 -11.78 -29.38 5.70
N ASP A 275 -12.33 -28.66 6.68
CA ASP A 275 -13.12 -29.27 7.76
C ASP A 275 -14.35 -29.97 7.13
N PRO A 276 -14.47 -31.32 7.21
CA PRO A 276 -15.55 -32.04 6.55
C PRO A 276 -16.93 -31.77 7.20
N ALA A 277 -16.96 -31.22 8.41
CA ALA A 277 -18.18 -30.98 9.16
C ALA A 277 -18.78 -29.57 8.97
N HIS A 278 -18.02 -28.59 8.46
CA HIS A 278 -18.46 -27.19 8.39
C HIS A 278 -18.00 -26.49 7.11
N VAL A 279 -18.86 -25.62 6.56
CA VAL A 279 -18.41 -24.65 5.56
C VAL A 279 -17.55 -23.61 6.25
N THR A 280 -16.28 -23.56 5.89
CA THR A 280 -15.34 -22.58 6.42
C THR A 280 -15.22 -21.39 5.46
N ILE A 281 -15.63 -20.21 5.93
CA ILE A 281 -15.41 -18.93 5.27
C ILE A 281 -14.26 -18.20 5.96
N THR A 282 -13.22 -17.80 5.22
CA THR A 282 -12.10 -17.05 5.81
C THR A 282 -11.95 -15.68 5.19
N HIS A 283 -11.84 -14.65 6.04
CA HIS A 283 -11.39 -13.32 5.67
C HIS A 283 -10.01 -13.05 6.27
N THR A 284 -8.98 -12.89 5.42
CA THR A 284 -7.68 -12.37 5.83
C THR A 284 -7.70 -10.84 5.77
N GLY A 285 -8.18 -10.21 6.83
CA GLY A 285 -8.21 -8.76 7.07
C GLY A 285 -9.17 -8.36 8.18
N ILE A 286 -9.63 -7.10 8.14
CA ILE A 286 -10.48 -6.49 9.18
C ILE A 286 -11.93 -6.97 9.05
N GLU A 287 -12.61 -7.06 10.18
CA GLU A 287 -13.78 -7.87 10.47
C GLU A 287 -15.11 -7.42 9.80
N ALA A 288 -16.04 -8.37 9.57
CA ALA A 288 -17.47 -8.10 9.35
C ALA A 288 -18.37 -9.28 9.82
N ASN A 289 -19.69 -9.00 9.89
CA ASN A 289 -20.71 -9.64 10.72
C ASN A 289 -21.67 -10.61 9.98
N GLY A 290 -22.25 -11.61 10.68
CA GLY A 290 -23.49 -12.30 10.30
C GLY A 290 -23.66 -13.74 10.85
N HIS A 291 -24.91 -14.12 11.19
CA HIS A 291 -25.30 -15.35 11.91
C HIS A 291 -25.56 -16.58 11.00
N LEU A 292 -24.94 -17.72 11.30
CA LEU A 292 -25.39 -19.08 10.97
C LEU A 292 -24.76 -20.05 11.99
N LYS A 293 -25.55 -20.62 12.91
CA LYS A 293 -25.00 -21.28 14.12
C LYS A 293 -24.50 -22.72 13.95
N ASP A 294 -25.07 -23.50 13.03
CA ASP A 294 -24.89 -24.96 13.12
C ASP A 294 -24.11 -25.59 11.95
N ALA A 295 -23.76 -24.81 10.92
CA ALA A 295 -23.04 -25.32 9.74
C ALA A 295 -22.00 -24.34 9.13
N LEU A 296 -21.90 -23.12 9.67
CA LEU A 296 -21.02 -22.07 9.17
C LEU A 296 -19.93 -21.74 10.19
N ARG A 297 -18.69 -21.63 9.71
CA ARG A 297 -17.59 -21.09 10.50
C ARG A 297 -16.90 -19.95 9.76
N ILE A 298 -16.72 -18.81 10.42
CA ILE A 298 -16.04 -17.63 9.90
C ILE A 298 -14.70 -17.45 10.62
N ASN A 299 -13.58 -17.47 9.90
CA ASN A 299 -12.27 -17.09 10.46
C ASN A 299 -11.91 -15.66 10.04
N LEU A 300 -11.59 -14.82 11.03
CA LEU A 300 -11.10 -13.46 10.81
C LEU A 300 -9.64 -13.37 11.21
N ILE A 301 -8.78 -12.98 10.27
CA ILE A 301 -7.33 -12.94 10.43
C ILE A 301 -6.84 -11.55 10.09
N GLY A 302 -6.46 -10.76 11.10
CA GLY A 302 -6.04 -9.38 10.90
C GLY A 302 -6.05 -8.55 12.18
N VAL A 303 -5.67 -7.29 12.03
CA VAL A 303 -5.69 -6.31 13.11
C VAL A 303 -7.08 -5.67 13.19
N ASP A 304 -7.60 -5.57 14.40
CA ASP A 304 -8.86 -4.93 14.76
C ASP A 304 -8.70 -3.40 14.69
N ASP A 305 -9.56 -2.70 13.94
CA ASP A 305 -9.50 -1.25 13.76
C ASP A 305 -10.25 -0.45 14.84
N GLY A 306 -10.70 -1.10 15.92
CA GLY A 306 -11.32 -0.43 17.06
C GLY A 306 -12.78 -0.01 16.83
N GLY A 307 -13.45 -0.56 15.82
CA GLY A 307 -14.88 -0.36 15.57
C GLY A 307 -15.80 -1.01 16.63
N ASP A 308 -17.12 -0.85 16.47
CA ASP A 308 -18.11 -1.49 17.35
C ASP A 308 -17.98 -3.03 17.29
N ARG A 309 -17.58 -3.62 18.43
CA ARG A 309 -17.33 -5.06 18.56
C ARG A 309 -18.56 -5.83 19.01
N ALA A 310 -19.69 -5.19 19.30
CA ALA A 310 -20.87 -5.88 19.79
C ALA A 310 -21.38 -6.96 18.81
N PRO A 311 -21.41 -6.74 17.49
CA PRO A 311 -21.76 -7.78 16.52
C PRO A 311 -20.74 -8.94 16.48
N VAL A 312 -19.44 -8.65 16.43
CA VAL A 312 -18.37 -9.66 16.40
C VAL A 312 -18.40 -10.53 17.65
N ARG A 313 -18.53 -9.90 18.84
CA ARG A 313 -18.64 -10.61 20.12
C ARG A 313 -19.87 -11.52 20.16
N ARG A 314 -21.01 -11.07 19.62
CA ARG A 314 -22.23 -11.89 19.52
C ARG A 314 -22.01 -13.14 18.66
N LEU A 315 -21.27 -13.02 17.56
CA LEU A 315 -20.98 -14.13 16.65
C LEU A 315 -19.91 -15.09 17.20
N ALA A 316 -18.91 -14.55 17.89
CA ALA A 316 -17.91 -15.34 18.59
C ALA A 316 -18.54 -16.13 19.75
N ALA A 317 -19.41 -15.49 20.56
CA ALA A 317 -20.16 -16.15 21.63
C ALA A 317 -21.13 -17.22 21.10
N ALA A 318 -21.62 -17.05 19.86
CA ALA A 318 -22.42 -18.02 19.15
C ALA A 318 -21.60 -19.20 18.55
N GLY A 319 -20.27 -19.20 18.67
CA GLY A 319 -19.39 -20.23 18.11
C GLY A 319 -19.14 -20.13 16.60
N ILE A 320 -19.71 -19.12 15.94
CA ILE A 320 -19.69 -18.95 14.48
C ILE A 320 -18.36 -18.33 14.03
N LEU A 321 -17.88 -17.34 14.78
CA LEU A 321 -16.74 -16.51 14.41
C LEU A 321 -15.52 -16.83 15.27
N ARG A 322 -14.36 -17.03 14.62
CA ARG A 322 -13.05 -17.18 15.27
C ARG A 322 -12.13 -16.04 14.84
N SER A 323 -11.87 -15.10 15.74
CA SER A 323 -10.86 -14.06 15.52
C SER A 323 -9.49 -14.60 15.91
N ARG A 324 -8.53 -14.56 14.98
CA ARG A 324 -7.16 -15.09 15.14
C ARG A 324 -6.10 -14.00 15.30
N GLY A 325 -6.52 -12.73 15.29
CA GLY A 325 -5.61 -11.58 15.35
C GLY A 325 -4.66 -11.51 14.16
N SER A 326 -3.60 -10.71 14.31
CA SER A 326 -2.52 -10.61 13.32
C SER A 326 -1.72 -11.90 13.26
N GLN A 327 -1.43 -12.38 12.05
CA GLN A 327 -0.70 -13.63 11.80
C GLN A 327 0.42 -13.37 10.78
N PRO A 328 1.52 -14.13 10.84
CA PRO A 328 2.51 -14.16 9.76
C PRO A 328 1.85 -14.48 8.42
N HIS A 329 2.40 -13.94 7.34
CA HIS A 329 1.77 -14.01 6.02
C HIS A 329 1.48 -15.45 5.56
N ALA A 330 2.46 -16.35 5.71
CA ALA A 330 2.32 -17.76 5.36
C ALA A 330 1.19 -18.46 6.14
N ALA A 331 1.04 -18.13 7.43
CA ALA A 331 -0.03 -18.67 8.26
C ALA A 331 -1.42 -18.17 7.80
N ALA A 332 -1.53 -16.90 7.43
CA ALA A 332 -2.77 -16.35 6.86
C ALA A 332 -3.15 -17.04 5.54
N LEU A 333 -2.19 -17.30 4.66
CA LEU A 333 -2.41 -18.04 3.41
C LEU A 333 -2.84 -19.49 3.66
N ALA A 334 -2.26 -20.17 4.66
CA ALA A 334 -2.65 -21.53 5.03
C ALA A 334 -4.13 -21.60 5.48
N TRP A 335 -4.58 -20.64 6.29
CA TRP A 335 -5.99 -20.54 6.68
C TRP A 335 -6.91 -20.30 5.48
N ALA A 336 -6.50 -19.43 4.56
CA ALA A 336 -7.26 -19.17 3.35
C ALA A 336 -7.37 -20.45 2.48
N ARG A 337 -6.29 -21.24 2.34
CA ARG A 337 -6.31 -22.52 1.61
C ARG A 337 -7.23 -23.58 2.22
N ARG A 338 -7.32 -23.62 3.55
CA ARG A 338 -8.20 -24.51 4.33
C ARG A 338 -9.69 -24.18 4.20
N SER A 339 -10.01 -23.03 3.61
CA SER A 339 -11.38 -22.54 3.55
C SER A 339 -12.10 -23.03 2.30
N ASP A 340 -13.41 -23.19 2.43
CA ASP A 340 -14.29 -23.53 1.32
C ASP A 340 -14.62 -22.28 0.50
N VAL A 341 -14.80 -21.14 1.17
CA VAL A 341 -15.06 -19.83 0.57
C VAL A 341 -14.14 -18.79 1.19
N LEU A 342 -13.71 -17.83 0.39
CA LEU A 342 -12.94 -16.69 0.83
C LEU A 342 -13.82 -15.45 0.87
N LEU A 343 -13.75 -14.69 1.95
CA LEU A 343 -14.53 -13.48 2.14
C LEU A 343 -13.65 -12.26 1.90
N LEU A 344 -14.13 -11.30 1.11
CA LEU A 344 -13.57 -9.97 0.93
C LEU A 344 -14.52 -8.93 1.50
N LEU A 345 -13.98 -8.01 2.29
CA LEU A 345 -14.71 -6.94 2.93
C LEU A 345 -14.03 -5.64 2.54
N SER A 346 -14.75 -4.77 1.86
CA SER A 346 -14.27 -3.45 1.46
C SER A 346 -14.93 -2.38 2.32
N ARG A 347 -14.14 -1.46 2.86
CA ARG A 347 -14.67 -0.30 3.60
C ARG A 347 -15.34 0.68 2.64
N SER A 348 -16.65 0.85 2.76
CA SER A 348 -17.39 1.90 2.06
C SER A 348 -16.81 3.28 2.34
N GLY A 349 -16.72 4.13 1.32
CA GLY A 349 -16.45 5.57 1.45
C GLY A 349 -14.99 6.01 1.57
N THR A 350 -14.02 5.10 1.70
CA THR A 350 -12.59 5.49 1.80
C THR A 350 -11.89 5.58 0.44
N HIS A 351 -12.37 4.85 -0.56
CA HIS A 351 -11.81 4.81 -1.90
C HIS A 351 -12.96 4.65 -2.92
N GLY A 352 -12.82 5.20 -4.14
CA GLY A 352 -13.84 5.12 -5.19
C GLY A 352 -14.08 3.69 -5.70
N SER A 353 -15.03 3.54 -6.64
CA SER A 353 -15.36 2.25 -7.31
C SER A 353 -14.15 1.59 -8.02
N SER A 354 -13.08 2.34 -8.22
CA SER A 354 -11.83 1.88 -8.83
C SER A 354 -10.94 1.06 -7.87
N HIS A 355 -11.10 1.13 -6.55
CA HIS A 355 -10.14 0.52 -5.61
C HIS A 355 -10.22 -1.02 -5.56
N ILE A 356 -9.05 -1.66 -5.67
CA ILE A 356 -8.91 -3.12 -5.61
C ILE A 356 -8.04 -3.51 -4.40
N PRO A 357 -8.60 -4.20 -3.39
CA PRO A 357 -7.83 -4.69 -2.26
C PRO A 357 -6.71 -5.66 -2.68
N ALA A 358 -5.51 -5.51 -2.12
CA ALA A 358 -4.35 -6.33 -2.51
C ALA A 358 -4.54 -7.85 -2.30
N LYS A 359 -5.35 -8.26 -1.31
CA LYS A 359 -5.60 -9.66 -0.97
C LYS A 359 -6.40 -10.43 -2.04
N VAL A 360 -7.10 -9.72 -2.91
CA VAL A 360 -7.89 -10.31 -4.01
C VAL A 360 -7.00 -11.22 -4.86
N PHE A 361 -5.79 -10.76 -5.18
CA PHE A 361 -4.87 -11.50 -6.04
C PHE A 361 -4.37 -12.80 -5.40
N GLU A 362 -4.19 -12.82 -4.08
CA GLU A 362 -3.84 -14.04 -3.34
C GLU A 362 -5.03 -15.02 -3.33
N TYR A 363 -6.26 -14.52 -3.19
CA TYR A 363 -7.46 -15.35 -3.25
C TYR A 363 -7.69 -15.96 -4.63
N LEU A 364 -7.43 -15.19 -5.69
CA LEU A 364 -7.47 -15.69 -7.07
C LEU A 364 -6.47 -16.85 -7.26
N ALA A 365 -5.25 -16.72 -6.73
CA ALA A 365 -4.25 -17.77 -6.79
C ALA A 365 -4.63 -19.02 -5.99
N ILE A 366 -5.33 -18.85 -4.86
CA ILE A 366 -5.84 -19.96 -4.05
C ILE A 366 -6.96 -20.72 -4.78
N GLY A 367 -7.69 -20.07 -5.68
CA GLY A 367 -8.67 -20.73 -6.55
C GLY A 367 -9.94 -21.17 -5.83
N ARG A 368 -10.25 -20.60 -4.66
CA ARG A 368 -11.50 -20.85 -3.93
C ARG A 368 -12.57 -19.82 -4.33
N PRO A 369 -13.86 -20.17 -4.26
CA PRO A 369 -14.93 -19.19 -4.44
C PRO A 369 -14.78 -17.99 -3.50
N ILE A 370 -15.03 -16.80 -4.02
CA ILE A 370 -14.83 -15.53 -3.33
C ILE A 370 -16.18 -14.82 -3.16
N LEU A 371 -16.60 -14.58 -1.93
CA LEU A 371 -17.70 -13.66 -1.62
C LEU A 371 -17.11 -12.29 -1.33
N ALA A 372 -17.41 -11.30 -2.16
CA ALA A 372 -16.99 -9.92 -1.94
C ALA A 372 -18.15 -9.05 -1.48
N ILE A 373 -18.02 -8.46 -0.30
CA ILE A 373 -18.93 -7.45 0.21
C ILE A 373 -18.31 -6.07 -0.08
N ALA A 374 -18.70 -5.49 -1.21
CA ALA A 374 -18.08 -4.28 -1.78
C ALA A 374 -19.04 -3.55 -2.74
N GLU A 375 -18.78 -2.26 -2.97
CA GLU A 375 -19.45 -1.54 -4.07
C GLU A 375 -19.03 -2.11 -5.44
N PRO A 376 -19.95 -2.19 -6.41
CA PRO A 376 -19.60 -2.60 -7.77
C PRO A 376 -18.55 -1.70 -8.40
N GLY A 377 -17.62 -2.29 -9.15
CA GLY A 377 -16.55 -1.57 -9.83
C GLY A 377 -15.44 -2.49 -10.28
N ALA A 378 -14.18 -2.02 -10.24
CA ALA A 378 -13.03 -2.75 -10.76
C ALA A 378 -12.80 -4.11 -10.06
N LEU A 379 -13.17 -4.23 -8.78
CA LEU A 379 -13.15 -5.51 -8.07
C LEU A 379 -14.13 -6.52 -8.67
N THR A 380 -15.36 -6.11 -8.96
CA THR A 380 -16.39 -6.97 -9.58
C THR A 380 -15.92 -7.50 -10.92
N GLU A 381 -15.37 -6.63 -11.78
CA GLU A 381 -14.85 -7.04 -13.08
C GLU A 381 -13.75 -8.10 -12.98
N ILE A 382 -12.83 -7.96 -12.02
CA ILE A 382 -11.78 -8.96 -11.78
C ILE A 382 -12.37 -10.29 -11.34
N LEU A 383 -13.33 -10.25 -10.41
CA LEU A 383 -13.96 -11.46 -9.87
C LEU A 383 -14.78 -12.19 -10.93
N ASP A 384 -15.57 -11.47 -11.73
CA ASP A 384 -16.38 -12.02 -12.81
C ASP A 384 -15.50 -12.67 -13.89
N ARG A 385 -14.45 -11.95 -14.33
CA ARG A 385 -13.52 -12.47 -15.34
C ARG A 385 -12.70 -13.65 -14.87
N SER A 386 -12.42 -13.74 -13.58
CA SER A 386 -11.71 -14.89 -13.02
C SER A 386 -12.57 -16.15 -12.92
N GLY A 387 -13.90 -16.01 -12.95
CA GLY A 387 -14.85 -17.09 -12.69
C GLY A 387 -14.89 -17.56 -11.23
N LEU A 388 -14.31 -16.80 -10.31
CA LEU A 388 -14.13 -17.19 -8.90
C LEU A 388 -15.02 -16.43 -7.92
N GLY A 389 -15.59 -15.28 -8.26
CA GLY A 389 -16.23 -14.43 -7.25
C GLY A 389 -17.67 -14.03 -7.52
N VAL A 390 -18.35 -13.64 -6.44
CA VAL A 390 -19.65 -12.96 -6.44
C VAL A 390 -19.50 -11.70 -5.61
N THR A 391 -19.90 -10.55 -6.15
CA THR A 391 -19.90 -9.26 -5.44
C THR A 391 -21.31 -8.89 -5.00
N VAL A 392 -21.45 -8.54 -3.72
CA VAL A 392 -22.69 -8.08 -3.09
C VAL A 392 -22.44 -6.74 -2.38
N ARG A 393 -23.41 -5.83 -2.41
CA ARG A 393 -23.28 -4.52 -1.75
C ARG A 393 -23.30 -4.65 -0.22
N PRO A 394 -22.48 -3.87 0.52
CA PRO A 394 -22.43 -3.92 1.99
C PRO A 394 -23.76 -3.68 2.72
N GLY A 395 -24.67 -2.93 2.12
CA GLY A 395 -25.98 -2.62 2.70
C GLY A 395 -27.10 -3.61 2.34
N ASP A 396 -26.88 -4.53 1.41
CA ASP A 396 -27.90 -5.45 0.93
C ASP A 396 -27.86 -6.77 1.73
N VAL A 397 -28.39 -6.71 2.95
CA VAL A 397 -28.39 -7.85 3.88
C VAL A 397 -29.12 -9.06 3.30
N GLN A 398 -30.20 -8.82 2.54
CA GLN A 398 -30.99 -9.88 1.92
C GLN A 398 -30.19 -10.60 0.82
N GLU A 399 -29.48 -9.88 -0.05
CA GLU A 399 -28.62 -10.48 -1.07
C GLU A 399 -27.41 -11.17 -0.45
N ILE A 400 -26.81 -10.62 0.61
CA ILE A 400 -25.71 -11.27 1.34
C ILE A 400 -26.19 -12.62 1.88
N GLN A 401 -27.35 -12.65 2.55
CA GLN A 401 -27.94 -13.87 3.08
C GLN A 401 -28.24 -14.89 1.97
N ARG A 402 -28.88 -14.47 0.87
CA ARG A 402 -29.18 -15.34 -0.27
C ARG A 402 -27.90 -15.93 -0.88
N THR A 403 -26.86 -15.13 -1.01
CA THR A 403 -25.57 -15.57 -1.55
C THR A 403 -24.89 -16.58 -0.63
N ILE A 404 -24.87 -16.34 0.68
CA ILE A 404 -24.33 -17.30 1.66
C ILE A 404 -25.10 -18.63 1.63
N LEU A 405 -26.43 -18.59 1.57
CA LEU A 405 -27.26 -19.80 1.48
C LEU A 405 -27.04 -20.57 0.17
N SER A 406 -26.86 -19.86 -0.96
CA SER A 406 -26.51 -20.46 -2.24
C SER A 406 -25.15 -21.16 -2.21
N LEU A 407 -24.13 -20.52 -1.62
CA LEU A 407 -22.82 -21.10 -1.42
C LEU A 407 -22.89 -22.36 -0.53
N TYR A 408 -23.65 -22.30 0.56
CA TYR A 408 -23.88 -23.45 1.43
C TYR A 408 -24.56 -24.63 0.70
N ALA A 409 -25.60 -24.36 -0.10
CA ALA A 409 -26.28 -25.39 -0.89
C ALA A 409 -25.33 -26.05 -1.91
N ARG A 410 -24.49 -25.25 -2.59
CA ARG A 410 -23.48 -25.76 -3.53
C ARG A 410 -22.40 -26.58 -2.83
N TRP A 411 -21.98 -26.19 -1.62
CA TRP A 411 -21.08 -27.00 -0.80
C TRP A 411 -21.68 -28.36 -0.45
N ARG A 412 -22.93 -28.37 0.05
CA ARG A 412 -23.67 -29.60 0.35
C ARG A 412 -23.81 -30.53 -0.85
N ALA A 413 -23.93 -29.96 -2.05
CA ALA A 413 -24.03 -30.71 -3.30
C ALA A 413 -22.67 -31.10 -3.91
N GLY A 414 -21.54 -30.67 -3.32
CA GLY A 414 -20.20 -30.90 -3.89
C GLY A 414 -19.88 -30.07 -5.14
N THR A 415 -20.71 -29.08 -5.48
CA THR A 415 -20.59 -28.23 -6.69
C THR A 415 -20.08 -26.81 -6.38
N LEU A 416 -19.49 -26.62 -5.21
CA LEU A 416 -18.99 -25.32 -4.75
C LEU A 416 -17.87 -24.78 -5.65
N ARG A 417 -16.97 -25.67 -6.10
CA ARG A 417 -15.81 -25.25 -6.91
C ARG A 417 -16.25 -25.00 -8.36
N GLY A 418 -16.08 -23.77 -8.82
CA GLY A 418 -16.27 -23.38 -10.22
C GLY A 418 -15.01 -23.65 -11.06
N ARG A 419 -15.11 -23.39 -12.37
CA ARG A 419 -13.97 -23.42 -13.28
C ARG A 419 -13.30 -22.05 -13.29
N ALA A 420 -12.12 -21.95 -12.68
CA ALA A 420 -11.32 -20.73 -12.70
C ALA A 420 -10.65 -20.51 -14.06
N ASP A 421 -10.57 -19.25 -14.52
CA ASP A 421 -9.75 -18.89 -15.67
C ASP A 421 -8.28 -18.71 -15.25
N GLY A 422 -7.53 -19.82 -15.25
CA GLY A 422 -6.10 -19.80 -14.91
C GLY A 422 -5.25 -18.90 -15.80
N SER A 423 -5.64 -18.70 -17.06
CA SER A 423 -4.90 -17.83 -18.00
C SER A 423 -5.05 -16.36 -17.62
N TYR A 424 -6.25 -15.96 -17.21
CA TYR A 424 -6.52 -14.63 -16.70
C TYR A 424 -5.83 -14.39 -15.37
N ILE A 425 -5.90 -15.34 -14.44
CA ILE A 425 -5.28 -15.24 -13.10
C ILE A 425 -3.76 -15.09 -13.20
N LYS A 426 -3.10 -15.83 -14.09
CA LYS A 426 -1.63 -15.79 -14.29
C LYS A 426 -1.09 -14.40 -14.65
N ARG A 427 -1.94 -13.49 -15.15
CA ARG A 427 -1.56 -12.10 -15.45
C ARG A 427 -1.25 -11.28 -14.19
N PHE A 428 -1.69 -11.75 -13.02
CA PHE A 428 -1.45 -11.14 -11.72
C PHE A 428 -0.27 -11.75 -10.97
N ASP A 429 0.45 -12.68 -11.59
CA ASP A 429 1.70 -13.21 -11.04
C ASP A 429 2.75 -12.10 -10.91
N ARG A 430 3.47 -12.07 -9.77
CA ARG A 430 4.44 -11.01 -9.47
C ARG A 430 5.61 -10.97 -10.46
N ARG A 431 6.03 -12.10 -11.03
CA ARG A 431 7.07 -12.13 -12.07
C ARG A 431 6.55 -11.47 -13.35
N VAL A 432 5.32 -11.80 -13.77
CA VAL A 432 4.66 -11.19 -14.95
C VAL A 432 4.43 -9.69 -14.75
N LEU A 433 3.99 -9.27 -13.56
CA LEU A 433 3.84 -7.84 -13.24
C LEU A 433 5.19 -7.11 -13.21
N THR A 434 6.26 -7.78 -12.78
CA THR A 434 7.61 -7.22 -12.78
C THR A 434 8.18 -7.08 -14.19
N GLU A 435 7.87 -7.99 -15.11
CA GLU A 435 8.19 -7.86 -16.53
C GLU A 435 7.57 -6.58 -17.12
N ARG A 436 6.28 -6.35 -16.84
CA ARG A 436 5.58 -5.12 -17.25
C ARG A 436 6.20 -3.88 -16.62
N PHE A 437 6.61 -3.96 -15.35
CA PHE A 437 7.31 -2.87 -14.69
C PHE A 437 8.68 -2.59 -15.30
N ALA A 438 9.46 -3.63 -15.65
CA ALA A 438 10.73 -3.48 -16.35
C ALA A 438 10.54 -2.76 -17.70
N ALA A 439 9.49 -3.09 -18.46
CA ALA A 439 9.16 -2.36 -19.69
C ALA A 439 8.86 -0.87 -19.45
N VAL A 440 8.21 -0.51 -18.33
CA VAL A 440 7.98 0.89 -17.94
C VAL A 440 9.29 1.61 -17.59
N LEU A 441 10.26 0.91 -16.97
CA LEU A 441 11.58 1.47 -16.69
C LEU A 441 12.39 1.67 -17.99
N GLU A 442 12.34 0.70 -18.89
CA GLU A 442 12.98 0.76 -20.21
C GLU A 442 12.48 1.97 -21.02
N GLU A 443 11.15 2.13 -21.11
CA GLU A 443 10.54 3.27 -21.77
C GLU A 443 10.97 4.60 -21.13
N ALA A 444 11.07 4.66 -19.80
CA ALA A 444 11.48 5.87 -19.09
C ALA A 444 12.92 6.29 -19.38
N VAL A 445 13.81 5.34 -19.65
CA VAL A 445 15.22 5.61 -19.99
C VAL A 445 15.40 5.93 -21.47
N SER A 446 14.50 5.48 -22.34
CA SER A 446 14.55 5.74 -23.79
C SER A 446 14.04 7.11 -24.23
N ARG A 447 13.44 7.89 -23.32
CA ARG A 447 12.97 9.27 -23.56
C ARG A 447 14.02 10.26 -23.08
#